data_AF-A0A8R1HTZ0-F1
#
_entry.id   AF-A0A8R1HTZ0-F1
#
_cell.length_a   1.000
_cell.length_b   1.000
_cell.length_c   1.000
_cell.angle_alpha   90.00
_cell.angle_beta   90.00
_cell.angle_gamma   90.00
#
_symmetry.space_group_name_H-M   'P 1'
#
loop_
_entity.id
_entity.type
_entity.pdbx_description
1 polymer ?
#
loop_
_entity_poly.entity_id
_entity_poly.type
_entity_poly.pdbx_seq_one_letter_code
_entity_poly.pdbx_strand_id
1 'polypeptide(L)'
;MNYSERILTEICDEVEKMRIRQAAHERNVLNELKNISAQLTAISRKIKAPEDDVVPILQGIIGTWKLVSSTNCEVYVRQCMPSFANRWYYADFTFSIENEDVATLNYVSDEPGSGPWIYQIGVWKQNTKILVDEEKNSLKLMFKDGNGNIRRTVDHFIEHGKLHRVCNEMGRTCERVYMMIKVDKNAISHH
;
A
#
# COMPACT_ATOMS: atom_id res chain seq x y z
N MET A 1 -67.38 18.08 5.82
CA MET A 1 -66.27 17.18 5.47
C MET A 1 -66.86 15.83 5.11
N ASN A 2 -66.71 15.40 3.85
CA ASN A 2 -67.24 14.11 3.41
C ASN A 2 -66.32 12.96 3.89
N TYR A 3 -66.82 11.73 3.85
CA TYR A 3 -66.09 10.55 4.34
C TYR A 3 -64.71 10.38 3.68
N SER A 4 -64.60 10.69 2.39
CA SER A 4 -63.36 10.60 1.62
C SER A 4 -62.32 11.64 2.05
N GLU A 5 -62.73 12.86 2.38
CA GLU A 5 -61.85 13.91 2.91
C GLU A 5 -61.27 13.53 4.29
N ARG A 6 -62.06 12.86 5.13
CA ARG A 6 -61.60 12.39 6.44
C ARG A 6 -60.55 11.30 6.32
N ILE A 7 -60.76 10.32 5.44
CA ILE A 7 -59.80 9.24 5.16
C ILE A 7 -58.49 9.81 4.60
N LEU A 8 -58.56 10.75 3.65
CA LEU A 8 -57.36 11.36 3.10
C LEU A 8 -56.56 12.12 4.16
N THR A 9 -57.24 12.80 5.09
CA THR A 9 -56.59 13.49 6.20
C THR A 9 -55.89 12.49 7.14
N GLU A 10 -56.56 11.40 7.50
CA GLU A 10 -55.99 10.33 8.35
C GLU A 10 -54.76 9.67 7.69
N ILE A 11 -54.79 9.44 6.37
CA ILE A 11 -53.64 8.90 5.62
C ILE A 11 -52.48 9.90 5.61
N CYS A 12 -52.75 11.18 5.33
CA CYS A 12 -51.71 12.22 5.33
C CYS A 12 -51.04 12.35 6.71
N ASP A 13 -51.81 12.28 7.79
CA ASP A 13 -51.28 12.34 9.16
C ASP A 13 -50.39 11.14 9.48
N GLU A 14 -50.76 9.92 9.07
CA GLU A 14 -49.93 8.73 9.26
C GLU A 14 -48.65 8.77 8.41
N VAL A 15 -48.71 9.28 7.18
CA VAL A 15 -47.53 9.47 6.33
C VAL A 15 -46.56 10.47 6.97
N GLU A 16 -47.06 11.58 7.53
CA GLU A 16 -46.20 12.57 8.21
C GLU A 16 -45.59 12.00 9.50
N LYS A 17 -46.35 11.22 10.28
CA LYS A 17 -45.80 10.50 11.44
C LYS A 17 -44.70 9.52 11.03
N MET A 18 -44.87 8.79 9.92
CA MET A 18 -43.84 7.90 9.39
C MET A 18 -42.58 8.67 8.98
N ARG A 19 -42.74 9.81 8.30
CA ARG A 19 -41.62 10.68 7.89
C ARG A 19 -40.81 11.17 9.09
N ILE A 20 -41.49 11.60 10.16
CA ILE A 20 -40.85 12.04 11.40
C ILE A 20 -40.08 10.90 12.07
N ARG A 21 -40.67 9.69 12.14
CA ARG A 21 -39.99 8.51 12.71
C ARG A 21 -38.76 8.11 11.90
N GLN A 22 -38.85 8.16 10.58
CA GLN A 22 -37.71 7.85 9.70
C GLN A 22 -36.57 8.85 9.90
N ALA A 23 -36.87 10.16 9.94
CA ALA A 23 -35.85 11.18 10.19
C ALA A 23 -35.18 11.01 11.57
N ALA A 24 -35.93 10.62 12.60
CA ALA A 24 -35.38 10.30 13.92
C ALA A 24 -34.48 9.06 13.89
N HIS A 25 -34.89 8.02 13.16
CA HIS A 25 -34.09 6.80 13.00
C HIS A 25 -32.77 7.08 12.26
N GLU A 26 -32.82 7.81 11.14
CA GLU A 26 -31.63 8.22 10.39
C GLU A 26 -30.65 9.01 11.27
N ARG A 27 -31.16 9.92 12.11
CA ARG A 27 -30.34 10.67 13.06
C ARG A 27 -29.68 9.77 14.11
N ASN A 28 -30.37 8.76 14.61
CA ASN A 28 -29.81 7.79 15.56
C ASN A 28 -28.69 6.96 14.91
N VAL A 29 -28.92 6.42 13.71
CA VAL A 29 -27.91 5.69 12.94
C VAL A 29 -26.66 6.55 12.71
N LEU A 30 -26.85 7.82 12.35
CA LEU A 30 -25.73 8.74 12.10
C LEU A 30 -24.91 9.04 13.37
N ASN A 31 -25.56 9.08 14.54
CA ASN A 31 -24.89 9.22 15.83
C ASN A 31 -24.13 7.95 16.23
N GLU A 32 -24.71 6.77 15.99
CA GLU A 32 -24.03 5.48 16.23
C GLU A 32 -22.78 5.36 15.37
N LEU A 33 -22.87 5.70 14.07
CA LEU A 33 -21.72 5.71 13.17
C LEU A 33 -20.62 6.68 13.63
N LYS A 34 -20.99 7.87 14.11
CA LYS A 34 -20.03 8.83 14.69
C LYS A 34 -19.35 8.26 15.94
N ASN A 35 -20.10 7.59 16.81
CA ASN A 35 -19.54 6.95 18.00
C ASN A 35 -18.58 5.81 17.64
N ILE A 36 -18.95 4.95 16.69
CA ILE A 36 -18.07 3.88 16.18
C ILE A 36 -16.80 4.48 15.58
N SER A 37 -16.92 5.52 14.76
CA SER A 37 -15.78 6.22 14.16
C SER A 37 -14.85 6.82 15.23
N ALA A 38 -15.41 7.44 16.27
CA ALA A 38 -14.63 7.98 17.39
C ALA A 38 -13.94 6.86 18.21
N GLN A 39 -14.63 5.74 18.44
CA GLN A 39 -14.05 4.57 19.12
C GLN A 39 -12.92 3.95 18.31
N LEU A 40 -13.08 3.77 16.99
CA LEU A 40 -12.02 3.29 16.10
C LEU A 40 -10.83 4.24 16.08
N THR A 41 -11.07 5.55 16.07
CA THR A 41 -9.99 6.56 16.17
C THR A 41 -9.26 6.46 17.52
N ALA A 42 -9.98 6.26 18.62
CA ALA A 42 -9.39 6.08 19.93
C ALA A 42 -8.63 4.75 20.06
N ILE A 43 -9.12 3.67 19.45
CA ILE A 43 -8.44 2.38 19.37
C ILE A 43 -7.17 2.52 18.54
N SER A 44 -7.24 3.14 17.36
CA SER A 44 -6.08 3.44 16.51
C SER A 44 -5.02 4.27 17.24
N ARG A 45 -5.42 5.20 18.13
CA ARG A 45 -4.49 5.97 18.98
C ARG A 45 -3.94 5.17 20.17
N LYS A 46 -4.66 4.16 20.66
CA LYS A 46 -4.26 3.29 21.78
C LYS A 46 -3.43 2.09 21.33
N ILE A 47 -3.58 1.69 20.07
CA ILE A 47 -2.55 0.96 19.33
C ILE A 47 -1.44 1.99 19.14
N LYS A 48 -0.67 2.24 20.21
CA LYS A 48 0.68 2.73 20.05
C LYS A 48 1.32 1.77 19.06
N ALA A 49 1.72 2.30 17.91
CA ALA A 49 2.90 1.81 17.24
C ALA A 49 3.90 1.35 18.30
N PRO A 50 4.36 0.10 18.31
CA PRO A 50 5.45 -0.27 19.19
C PRO A 50 6.62 0.64 18.81
N GLU A 51 6.91 1.63 19.66
CA GLU A 51 7.93 2.68 19.44
C GLU A 51 9.36 2.10 19.32
N ASP A 52 9.54 0.78 19.28
CA ASP A 52 10.85 0.10 19.10
C ASP A 52 10.84 -1.13 18.17
N ASP A 53 9.72 -1.54 17.55
CA ASP A 53 9.69 -2.72 16.65
C ASP A 53 9.56 -2.32 15.18
N VAL A 54 10.43 -1.42 14.69
CA VAL A 54 10.58 -1.30 13.24
C VAL A 54 11.27 -2.57 12.75
N VAL A 55 10.56 -3.37 11.93
CA VAL A 55 11.10 -4.63 11.43
C VAL A 55 12.50 -4.42 10.82
N PRO A 56 13.53 -5.20 11.19
CA PRO A 56 14.94 -4.93 10.84
C PRO A 56 15.18 -4.66 9.35
N ILE A 57 14.46 -5.36 8.46
CA ILE A 57 14.56 -5.11 7.02
C ILE A 57 14.08 -3.72 6.60
N LEU A 58 13.04 -3.17 7.23
CA LEU A 58 12.51 -1.84 6.92
C LEU A 58 13.52 -0.76 7.28
N GLN A 59 14.20 -0.86 8.43
CA GLN A 59 15.28 0.07 8.77
C GLN A 59 16.47 -0.08 7.82
N GLY A 60 16.86 -1.32 7.50
CA GLY A 60 18.03 -1.59 6.68
C GLY A 60 17.90 -1.14 5.23
N ILE A 61 16.68 -1.16 4.67
CA ILE A 61 16.45 -0.85 3.25
C ILE A 61 16.26 0.64 2.97
N ILE A 62 15.94 1.47 3.97
CA ILE A 62 15.74 2.92 3.79
C ILE A 62 17.04 3.59 3.32
N GLY A 63 16.99 4.25 2.17
CA GLY A 63 18.10 4.97 1.59
C GLY A 63 18.17 4.91 0.07
N THR A 64 19.24 5.46 -0.47
CA THR A 64 19.57 5.43 -1.90
C THR A 64 20.60 4.35 -2.18
N TRP A 65 20.33 3.54 -3.19
CA TRP A 65 21.04 2.32 -3.54
C TRP A 65 21.53 2.38 -4.99
N LYS A 66 22.83 2.19 -5.17
CA LYS A 66 23.48 2.11 -6.48
C LYS A 66 23.50 0.69 -6.99
N LEU A 67 23.12 0.45 -8.24
CA LEU A 67 23.27 -0.85 -8.86
C LEU A 67 24.76 -1.23 -8.96
N VAL A 68 25.12 -2.42 -8.47
CA VAL A 68 26.50 -2.96 -8.59
C VAL A 68 26.57 -4.21 -9.45
N SER A 69 25.52 -5.03 -9.50
CA SER A 69 25.45 -6.17 -10.40
C SER A 69 24.01 -6.50 -10.79
N SER A 70 23.87 -7.19 -11.93
CA SER A 70 22.59 -7.55 -12.53
C SER A 70 22.73 -8.87 -13.26
N THR A 71 22.02 -9.90 -12.80
CA THR A 71 22.08 -11.27 -13.31
C THR A 71 20.75 -11.62 -13.96
N ASN A 72 20.77 -12.12 -15.19
CA ASN A 72 19.59 -12.52 -15.98
C ASN A 72 18.53 -11.42 -16.23
N CYS A 73 18.81 -10.17 -15.85
CA CYS A 73 17.85 -9.06 -15.98
C CYS A 73 17.49 -8.77 -17.44
N GLU A 74 18.46 -8.82 -18.35
CA GLU A 74 18.21 -8.63 -19.79
C GLU A 74 17.20 -9.62 -20.36
N VAL A 75 17.43 -10.91 -20.09
CA VAL A 75 16.53 -11.97 -20.54
C VAL A 75 15.16 -11.82 -19.88
N TYR A 76 15.14 -11.60 -18.56
CA TYR A 76 13.91 -11.41 -17.79
C TYR A 76 13.07 -10.26 -18.35
N VAL A 77 13.65 -9.07 -18.54
CA VAL A 77 12.90 -7.88 -18.96
C VAL A 77 12.40 -8.04 -20.38
N ARG A 78 13.19 -8.59 -21.31
CA ARG A 78 12.73 -8.87 -22.69
C ARG A 78 11.52 -9.82 -22.71
N GLN A 79 11.48 -10.79 -21.79
CA GLN A 79 10.43 -11.82 -21.77
C GLN A 79 9.19 -11.44 -20.95
N CYS A 80 9.37 -10.71 -19.85
CA CYS A 80 8.31 -10.44 -18.87
C CYS A 80 7.84 -8.99 -18.88
N MET A 81 8.72 -8.05 -19.26
CA MET A 81 8.45 -6.60 -19.20
C MET A 81 9.01 -5.86 -20.43
N PRO A 82 8.67 -6.26 -21.67
CA PRO A 82 9.29 -5.72 -22.87
C PRO A 82 9.10 -4.21 -23.03
N SER A 83 7.99 -3.66 -22.52
CA SER A 83 7.71 -2.21 -22.50
C SER A 83 8.59 -1.41 -21.54
N PHE A 84 9.32 -2.07 -20.64
CA PHE A 84 10.21 -1.46 -19.65
C PHE A 84 11.68 -1.75 -19.89
N ALA A 85 12.04 -2.44 -20.99
CA ALA A 85 13.40 -2.84 -21.35
C ALA A 85 14.42 -1.72 -21.15
N ASN A 86 14.19 -0.55 -21.74
CA ASN A 86 15.18 0.53 -21.69
C ASN A 86 15.28 1.22 -20.33
N ARG A 87 14.23 1.17 -19.50
CA ARG A 87 14.16 1.91 -18.22
C ARG A 87 14.74 1.14 -17.04
N TRP A 88 14.80 -0.18 -17.13
CA TRP A 88 15.09 -1.03 -15.96
C TRP A 88 16.53 -1.48 -15.85
N TYR A 89 17.32 -1.49 -16.92
CA TYR A 89 18.64 -2.15 -16.90
C TYR A 89 19.65 -1.52 -15.94
N TYR A 90 19.60 -0.19 -15.78
CA TYR A 90 20.62 0.56 -15.03
C TYR A 90 20.06 1.41 -13.90
N ALA A 91 18.75 1.31 -13.63
CA ALA A 91 18.11 2.20 -12.67
C ALA A 91 18.65 1.96 -11.26
N ASP A 92 19.27 3.00 -10.70
CA ASP A 92 19.48 3.15 -9.27
C ASP A 92 18.12 3.30 -8.58
N PHE A 93 18.11 3.15 -7.26
CA PHE A 93 16.86 3.01 -6.53
C PHE A 93 16.91 3.72 -5.18
N THR A 94 15.84 4.44 -4.84
CA THR A 94 15.64 5.06 -3.53
C THR A 94 14.41 4.45 -2.86
N PHE A 95 14.61 3.88 -1.68
CA PHE A 95 13.53 3.41 -0.81
C PHE A 95 13.36 4.40 0.34
N SER A 96 12.13 4.86 0.55
CA SER A 96 11.77 5.63 1.73
C SER A 96 10.50 5.08 2.36
N ILE A 97 10.37 5.26 3.66
CA ILE A 97 9.16 4.99 4.43
C ILE A 97 8.76 6.33 5.01
N GLU A 98 7.60 6.86 4.67
CA GLU A 98 7.15 8.18 5.16
C GLU A 98 6.42 8.04 6.51
N ASN A 99 5.74 6.92 6.73
CA ASN A 99 5.07 6.50 7.98
C ASN A 99 5.14 4.97 8.08
N GLU A 100 4.84 4.38 9.25
CA GLU A 100 4.93 2.91 9.52
C GLU A 100 4.28 2.00 8.47
N ASP A 101 3.28 2.52 7.76
CA ASP A 101 2.53 1.77 6.75
C ASP A 101 2.78 2.20 5.30
N VAL A 102 3.49 3.31 5.04
CA VAL A 102 3.62 3.88 3.68
C VAL A 102 5.05 3.77 3.17
N ALA A 103 5.25 2.89 2.21
CA ALA A 103 6.51 2.67 1.53
C ALA A 103 6.50 3.34 0.15
N THR A 104 7.49 4.20 -0.08
CA THR A 104 7.71 4.87 -1.36
C THR A 104 8.93 4.26 -2.05
N LEU A 105 8.72 3.73 -3.25
CA LEU A 105 9.70 3.05 -4.07
C LEU A 105 9.97 3.91 -5.32
N ASN A 106 11.12 4.58 -5.36
CA ASN A 106 11.51 5.48 -6.45
C ASN A 106 12.70 4.94 -7.23
N TYR A 107 12.52 4.72 -8.54
CA TYR A 107 13.66 4.52 -9.41
C TYR A 107 14.33 5.88 -9.65
N VAL A 108 15.62 5.96 -9.37
CA VAL A 108 16.42 7.11 -9.75
C VAL A 108 16.67 6.95 -11.25
N SER A 109 15.89 7.68 -12.04
CA SER A 109 15.93 7.71 -13.49
C SER A 109 16.05 9.16 -13.93
N ASP A 110 16.95 9.44 -14.85
CA ASP A 110 17.12 10.76 -15.45
C ASP A 110 15.99 11.09 -16.46
N GLU A 111 15.10 10.14 -16.76
CA GLU A 111 14.00 10.34 -17.70
C GLU A 111 12.73 10.96 -17.06
N PRO A 112 12.10 11.96 -17.71
CA PRO A 112 10.86 12.55 -17.24
C PRO A 112 9.70 11.53 -17.27
N GLY A 113 8.99 11.41 -16.15
CA GLY A 113 7.81 10.54 -15.99
C GLY A 113 7.98 9.36 -15.03
N SER A 114 9.15 9.16 -14.44
CA SER A 114 9.34 8.21 -13.32
C SER A 114 8.89 8.82 -12.01
N GLY A 115 7.58 8.94 -11.83
CA GLY A 115 6.99 9.33 -10.55
C GLY A 115 7.20 8.26 -9.47
N PRO A 116 7.10 8.64 -8.20
CA PRO A 116 7.25 7.71 -7.09
C PRO A 116 6.17 6.63 -7.07
N TRP A 117 6.55 5.39 -6.78
CA TRP A 117 5.56 4.32 -6.54
C TRP A 117 5.22 4.28 -5.05
N ILE A 118 4.02 4.76 -4.70
CA ILE A 118 3.57 4.86 -3.31
C ILE A 118 2.66 3.66 -2.97
N TYR A 119 3.12 2.83 -2.03
CA TYR A 119 2.45 1.63 -1.58
C TYR A 119 2.11 1.70 -0.09
N GLN A 120 1.01 1.02 0.29
CA GLN A 120 0.71 0.75 1.68
C GLN A 120 1.12 -0.70 2.01
N ILE A 121 1.90 -0.88 3.08
CA ILE A 121 2.35 -2.19 3.55
C ILE A 121 1.14 -2.99 4.04
N GLY A 122 1.10 -4.29 3.75
CA GLY A 122 0.03 -5.18 4.20
C GLY A 122 -1.29 -5.07 3.43
N VAL A 123 -1.45 -4.08 2.54
CA VAL A 123 -2.71 -3.80 1.81
C VAL A 123 -2.52 -3.99 0.30
N TRP A 124 -3.52 -4.57 -0.37
CA TRP A 124 -3.58 -4.59 -1.83
C TRP A 124 -3.99 -3.21 -2.34
N LYS A 125 -3.14 -2.59 -3.16
CA LYS A 125 -3.46 -1.38 -3.91
C LYS A 125 -3.44 -1.71 -5.40
N GLN A 126 -4.61 -1.63 -6.04
CA GLN A 126 -4.83 -2.17 -7.39
C GLN A 126 -4.40 -3.64 -7.45
N ASN A 127 -3.34 -3.94 -8.20
CA ASN A 127 -2.79 -5.28 -8.36
C ASN A 127 -1.45 -5.47 -7.65
N THR A 128 -1.05 -4.58 -6.75
CA THR A 128 0.23 -4.68 -6.03
C THR A 128 0.03 -4.72 -4.52
N LYS A 129 0.84 -5.51 -3.83
CA LYS A 129 0.93 -5.56 -2.36
C LYS A 129 2.38 -5.59 -1.93
N ILE A 130 2.70 -4.90 -0.83
CA ILE A 130 3.98 -5.05 -0.14
C ILE A 130 3.74 -5.83 1.15
N LEU A 131 4.62 -6.77 1.43
CA LEU A 131 4.65 -7.58 2.65
C LEU A 131 6.04 -7.57 3.24
N VAL A 132 6.08 -7.56 4.56
CA VAL A 132 7.29 -7.84 5.33
C VAL A 132 7.23 -9.32 5.70
N ASP A 133 8.28 -10.06 5.33
CA ASP A 133 8.46 -11.48 5.64
C ASP A 133 9.51 -11.56 6.74
N GLU A 134 9.05 -11.60 7.99
CA GLU A 134 9.90 -11.52 9.20
C GLU A 134 10.80 -12.75 9.34
N GLU A 135 10.31 -13.94 8.99
CA GLU A 135 11.09 -15.18 9.04
C GLU A 135 12.31 -15.13 8.12
N LYS A 136 12.16 -14.47 6.96
CA LYS A 136 13.24 -14.30 5.97
C LYS A 136 13.95 -12.97 6.06
N ASN A 137 13.55 -12.11 6.99
CA ASN A 137 13.99 -10.72 7.10
C ASN A 137 14.02 -10.01 5.72
N SER A 138 12.90 -10.08 5.00
CA SER A 138 12.80 -9.60 3.61
C SER A 138 11.54 -8.79 3.35
N LEU A 139 11.59 -7.92 2.34
CA LEU A 139 10.45 -7.15 1.84
C LEU A 139 10.00 -7.72 0.49
N LYS A 140 8.79 -8.27 0.46
CA LYS A 140 8.20 -8.91 -0.71
C LYS A 140 7.13 -8.03 -1.35
N LEU A 141 7.30 -7.72 -2.63
CA LEU A 141 6.26 -7.13 -3.46
C LEU A 141 5.58 -8.25 -4.25
N MET A 142 4.26 -8.22 -4.31
CA MET A 142 3.45 -9.19 -5.02
C MET A 142 2.57 -8.49 -6.03
N PHE A 143 2.48 -9.04 -7.23
CA PHE A 143 1.70 -8.48 -8.32
C PHE A 143 0.69 -9.50 -8.84
N LYS A 144 -0.58 -9.08 -8.95
CA LYS A 144 -1.66 -9.88 -9.50
C LYS A 144 -1.84 -9.69 -11.00
N ASP A 145 -2.28 -10.72 -11.69
CA ASP A 145 -2.86 -10.61 -13.02
C ASP A 145 -4.33 -10.14 -12.98
N GLY A 146 -4.96 -10.02 -14.14
CA GLY A 146 -6.38 -9.64 -14.26
C GLY A 146 -7.36 -10.66 -13.67
N ASN A 147 -6.91 -11.87 -13.35
CA ASN A 147 -7.70 -12.94 -12.73
C ASN A 147 -7.46 -13.02 -11.22
N GLY A 148 -6.62 -12.14 -10.66
CA GLY A 148 -6.28 -12.12 -9.23
C GLY A 148 -5.20 -13.12 -8.81
N ASN A 149 -4.59 -13.85 -9.74
CA ASN A 149 -3.49 -14.78 -9.45
C ASN A 149 -2.18 -14.01 -9.29
N ILE A 150 -1.29 -14.49 -8.41
CA ILE A 150 0.05 -13.91 -8.26
C ILE A 150 0.85 -14.24 -9.51
N ARG A 151 1.14 -13.21 -10.31
CA ARG A 151 1.91 -13.32 -11.55
C ARG A 151 3.40 -13.08 -11.32
N ARG A 152 3.73 -12.13 -10.45
CA ARG A 152 5.10 -11.72 -10.18
C ARG A 152 5.33 -11.49 -8.70
N THR A 153 6.50 -11.86 -8.23
CA THR A 153 7.03 -11.45 -6.92
C THR A 153 8.35 -10.72 -7.09
N VAL A 154 8.63 -9.81 -6.14
CA VAL A 154 9.94 -9.18 -6.02
C VAL A 154 10.33 -9.20 -4.55
N ASP A 155 11.38 -9.94 -4.24
CA ASP A 155 11.95 -10.07 -2.91
C ASP A 155 13.12 -9.11 -2.75
N HIS A 156 13.15 -8.37 -1.65
CA HIS A 156 14.26 -7.52 -1.26
C HIS A 156 14.81 -8.00 0.09
N PHE A 157 16.11 -8.22 0.17
CA PHE A 157 16.78 -8.63 1.41
C PHE A 157 18.19 -8.08 1.45
N ILE A 158 18.77 -7.98 2.65
CA ILE A 158 20.12 -7.48 2.83
C ILE A 158 21.04 -8.65 3.14
N GLU A 159 22.08 -8.79 2.33
CA GLU A 159 23.11 -9.80 2.51
C GLU A 159 24.48 -9.13 2.37
N HIS A 160 25.38 -9.34 3.32
CA HIS A 160 26.73 -8.74 3.33
C HIS A 160 26.74 -7.20 3.11
N GLY A 161 25.75 -6.49 3.68
CA GLY A 161 25.62 -5.04 3.54
C GLY A 161 25.16 -4.54 2.17
N LYS A 162 24.74 -5.45 1.28
CA LYS A 162 24.18 -5.13 -0.04
C LYS A 162 22.70 -5.45 -0.07
N LEU A 163 21.94 -4.65 -0.82
CA LEU A 163 20.54 -4.93 -1.07
C LEU A 163 20.43 -5.85 -2.29
N HIS A 164 19.87 -7.03 -2.06
CA HIS A 164 19.53 -7.98 -3.11
C HIS A 164 18.06 -7.79 -3.48
N ARG A 165 17.78 -7.74 -4.78
CA ARG A 165 16.44 -7.64 -5.34
C ARG A 165 16.23 -8.76 -6.35
N VAL A 166 15.43 -9.74 -5.98
CA VAL A 166 15.15 -10.91 -6.80
C VAL A 166 13.73 -10.80 -7.36
N CYS A 167 13.60 -10.77 -8.68
CA CYS A 167 12.29 -10.83 -9.34
C CYS A 167 12.00 -12.26 -9.78
N ASN A 168 10.76 -12.70 -9.61
CA ASN A 168 10.25 -13.93 -10.19
C ASN A 168 8.94 -13.64 -10.91
N GLU A 169 8.83 -14.02 -12.18
CA GLU A 169 7.58 -13.99 -12.93
C GLU A 169 7.46 -15.29 -13.72
N MET A 170 6.49 -16.13 -13.33
CA MET A 170 6.22 -17.43 -13.97
C MET A 170 7.48 -18.33 -14.10
N GLY A 171 8.31 -18.39 -13.07
CA GLY A 171 9.52 -19.24 -13.03
C GLY A 171 10.75 -18.62 -13.70
N ARG A 172 10.62 -17.45 -14.32
CA ARG A 172 11.78 -16.68 -14.80
C ARG A 172 12.26 -15.76 -13.69
N THR A 173 13.56 -15.81 -13.42
CA THR A 173 14.17 -15.02 -12.35
C THR A 173 15.25 -14.09 -12.85
N CYS A 174 15.37 -12.94 -12.20
CA CYS A 174 16.55 -12.11 -12.28
C CYS A 174 16.91 -11.57 -10.91
N GLU A 175 18.17 -11.26 -10.72
CA GLU A 175 18.68 -10.69 -9.49
C GLU A 175 19.43 -9.39 -9.80
N ARG A 176 19.24 -8.40 -8.94
CA ARG A 176 20.00 -7.16 -8.95
C ARG A 176 20.55 -6.93 -7.55
N VAL A 177 21.83 -6.58 -7.48
CA VAL A 177 22.51 -6.30 -6.23
C VAL A 177 22.88 -4.82 -6.21
N TYR A 178 22.65 -4.18 -5.07
CA TYR A 178 22.89 -2.77 -4.89
C TYR A 178 23.77 -2.48 -3.68
N MET A 179 24.49 -1.37 -3.74
CA MET A 179 25.28 -0.82 -2.64
C MET A 179 24.67 0.49 -2.16
N MET A 180 24.58 0.68 -0.85
CA MET A 180 24.02 1.90 -0.29
C MET A 180 24.95 3.10 -0.55
N ILE A 181 24.41 4.20 -1.09
CA ILE A 181 25.12 5.46 -1.32
C ILE A 181 24.85 6.45 -0.18
N LYS A 182 23.60 6.50 0.28
CA LYS A 182 23.15 7.47 1.27
C LYS A 182 22.03 6.88 2.12
N VAL A 183 22.18 6.99 3.44
CA VAL A 183 21.08 6.74 4.39
C VAL A 183 20.20 7.98 4.42
N ASP A 184 18.90 7.83 4.20
CA ASP A 184 17.95 8.92 4.37
C ASP A 184 17.44 8.97 5.81
N LYS A 185 18.17 9.68 6.68
CA LYS A 185 17.83 9.79 8.11
C LYS A 185 16.57 10.62 8.39
N ASN A 186 16.06 11.34 7.39
CA ASN A 186 14.87 12.20 7.53
C ASN A 186 13.57 11.49 7.13
N ALA A 187 13.64 10.26 6.59
CA ALA A 187 12.45 9.51 6.18
C ALA A 187 11.65 9.00 7.39
N ILE A 188 12.29 8.76 8.54
CA ILE A 188 11.61 8.40 9.79
C ILE A 188 11.24 9.70 10.51
N SER A 189 10.28 10.48 9.99
CA SER A 189 9.78 11.65 10.72
C SER A 189 8.69 11.22 11.69
N HIS A 190 9.03 11.17 12.98
CA HIS A 190 8.08 10.98 14.07
C HIS A 190 7.07 12.14 14.11
N HIS A 191 5.80 11.84 13.82
CA HIS A 191 4.65 12.68 14.14
C HIS A 191 3.52 11.84 14.72
#